data_AF-A0A5K0YPI9-F1
#
_entry.id   AF-A0A5K0YPI9-F1
#
_cell.length_a   1.000
_cell.length_b   1.000
_cell.length_c   1.000
_cell.angle_alpha   90.00
_cell.angle_beta   90.00
_cell.angle_gamma   90.00
#
_symmetry.space_group_name_H-M   'P 1'
#
loop_
_entity.id
_entity.type
_entity.pdbx_description
1 polymer ?
#
loop_
_entity_poly.entity_id
_entity_poly.type
_entity_poly.pdbx_seq_one_letter_code
_entity_poly.pdbx_strand_id
1 'polypeptide(L)' 'VIDPKTGKEESVTIVVDDGIRANASISDLAKLKPVFKKDGTTTA' A
#
# COMPACT_ATOMS: atom_id res chain seq x y z
N VAL A 1 -11.66 2.80 -14.34
CA VAL A 1 -10.33 2.97 -13.68
C VAL A 1 -9.32 3.26 -14.77
N ILE A 2 -8.41 4.22 -14.54
CA ILE A 2 -7.35 4.57 -15.50
C ILE A 2 -6.10 3.77 -15.14
N ASP A 3 -5.55 3.02 -16.09
CA ASP A 3 -4.26 2.35 -15.90
C ASP A 3 -3.15 3.41 -15.68
N PRO A 4 -2.48 3.45 -14.51
CA PRO A 4 -1.47 4.45 -14.22
C PRO A 4 -0.20 4.35 -15.09
N LYS A 5 0.01 3.21 -15.79
CA LYS A 5 1.17 3.01 -16.66
C LYS A 5 0.90 3.42 -18.10
N THR A 6 -0.31 3.17 -18.60
CA THR A 6 -0.66 3.37 -20.02
C THR A 6 -1.64 4.51 -20.27
N GLY A 7 -2.32 5.00 -19.23
CA GLY A 7 -3.31 6.07 -19.32
C GLY A 7 -4.64 5.65 -19.95
N LYS A 8 -4.86 4.35 -20.19
CA LYS A 8 -6.10 3.84 -20.79
C LYS A 8 -7.21 3.73 -19.75
N GLU A 9 -8.43 4.06 -20.17
CA GLU A 9 -9.65 3.86 -19.37
C GLU A 9 -10.22 2.46 -19.56
N GLU A 10 -10.45 1.75 -18.45
CA GLU A 10 -11.08 0.44 -18.43
C GLU A 10 -12.28 0.42 -17.47
N SER A 11 -13.33 -0.31 -17.87
CA SER A 11 -14.47 -0.59 -17.00
C SER A 11 -14.15 -1.78 -16.11
N VAL A 12 -14.19 -1.57 -14.80
CA VAL A 12 -13.91 -2.61 -13.80
C VAL A 12 -14.96 -2.57 -12.69
N THR A 13 -15.26 -3.73 -12.12
CA THR A 13 -16.12 -3.83 -10.93
C THR A 13 -15.24 -4.18 -9.74
N ILE A 14 -15.22 -3.32 -8.72
CA ILE A 14 -14.43 -3.52 -7.50
C ILE A 14 -15.30 -4.24 -6.47
N VAL A 15 -14.90 -5.46 -6.09
CA VAL A 15 -15.64 -6.32 -5.16
C VAL A 15 -14.81 -6.74 -3.94
N VAL A 16 -13.52 -6.41 -3.93
CA VAL A 16 -12.56 -6.76 -2.88
C VAL A 16 -11.68 -5.55 -2.55
N ASP A 17 -11.20 -5.51 -1.32
CA ASP A 17 -10.30 -4.46 -0.85
C ASP A 17 -8.91 -4.57 -1.51
N ASP A 18 -8.47 -3.50 -2.17
CA ASP A 18 -7.13 -3.44 -2.79
C ASP A 18 -6.00 -3.29 -1.77
N GLY A 19 -6.33 -2.91 -0.53
CA GLY A 19 -5.39 -2.52 0.51
C GLY A 19 -4.78 -3.70 1.27
N ILE A 20 -5.35 -4.91 1.12
CA ILE A 20 -4.86 -6.09 1.81
C ILE A 20 -3.46 -6.45 1.30
N ARG A 21 -2.53 -6.65 2.23
CA ARG A 21 -1.16 -7.11 1.95
C ARG A 21 -0.97 -8.48 2.59
N ALA A 22 -1.44 -9.54 1.92
CA ALA A 22 -1.43 -10.92 2.46
C ALA A 22 -0.03 -11.44 2.85
N ASN A 23 1.03 -10.87 2.26
CA ASN A 23 2.42 -11.24 2.53
C ASN A 23 3.08 -10.37 3.62
N ALA A 24 2.34 -9.52 4.31
CA ALA A 24 2.90 -8.68 5.37
C ALA A 24 3.50 -9.57 6.48
N SER A 25 4.76 -9.31 6.83
CA SER A 25 5.51 -10.04 7.85
C SER A 25 6.13 -9.09 8.86
N ILE A 26 6.40 -9.55 10.09
CA ILE A 26 7.06 -8.74 11.13
C ILE A 26 8.43 -8.24 10.64
N SER A 27 9.17 -9.07 9.90
CA SER A 27 10.46 -8.69 9.33
C SER A 27 10.36 -7.56 8.30
N ASP A 28 9.25 -7.47 7.56
CA ASP A 28 9.07 -6.42 6.57
C ASP A 28 8.55 -5.13 7.19
N LEU A 29 7.65 -5.23 8.18
CA LEU A 29 7.16 -4.09 8.95
C LEU A 29 8.28 -3.39 9.73
N ALA A 30 9.24 -4.14 10.27
CA ALA A 30 10.37 -3.58 11.01
C ALA A 30 11.32 -2.72 10.16
N LYS A 31 11.26 -2.81 8.82
CA LYS A 31 12.09 -2.01 7.90
C LYS A 31 11.51 -0.63 7.60
N LEU A 32 10.25 -0.39 7.96
CA LEU A 32 9.55 0.84 7.63
C LEU A 32 10.09 2.01 8.46
N LYS A 33 10.19 3.19 7.84
CA LYS A 33 10.65 4.40 8.51
C LYS A 33 9.49 5.02 9.32
N PRO A 34 9.79 5.63 10.48
CA PRO A 34 8.80 6.41 11.21
C PRO A 34 8.25 7.57 10.36
N VAL A 35 6.93 7.76 10.38
CA VAL A 35 6.25 8.73 9.50
C VAL A 35 6.18 10.14 10.08
N PHE A 36 6.01 10.25 11.40
CA PHE A 36 5.74 11.55 12.04
C PHE A 36 6.93 12.18 12.75
N LYS A 37 7.83 11.36 13.30
CA LYS A 37 8.99 11.81 14.08
C LYS A 37 10.16 10.88 13.80
N LYS A 38 11.37 11.43 13.68
CA LYS A 38 12.60 10.69 13.38
C LYS A 38 12.79 9.44 14.26
N ASP A 39 12.52 9.57 15.57
CA ASP A 39 12.66 8.50 16.56
C ASP A 39 11.30 7.95 17.05
N GLY A 40 10.23 8.15 16.27
CA GLY A 40 8.90 7.62 16.58
C GLY A 40 8.76 6.14 16.22
N THR A 41 7.64 5.52 16.59
CA THR A 41 7.35 4.11 16.30
C THR A 41 6.21 3.91 15.30
N THR A 42 5.51 4.96 14.91
CA THR A 42 4.39 4.89 13.96
C THR A 42 4.89 4.88 12.52
N THR A 43 4.59 3.80 11.80
CA THR A 43 4.92 3.57 10.39
C THR A 43 3.63 3.48 9.55
N ALA A 44 3.70 3.76 8.25
CA ALA A 44 2.60 3.61 7.29
C ALA A 44 2.96 2.59 6.20
#